data_AF-A0A7W8FUA6-F1
#
_entry.id   AF-A0A7W8FUA6-F1
#
_cell.length_a   1.000
_cell.length_b   1.000
_cell.length_c   1.000
_cell.angle_alpha   90.00
_cell.angle_beta   90.00
_cell.angle_gamma   90.00
#
_symmetry.space_group_name_H-M   'P 1'
#
loop_
_entity.id
_entity.type
_entity.pdbx_description
1 polymer ?
#
loop_
_entity_poly.entity_id
_entity_poly.type
_entity_poly.pdbx_seq_one_letter_code
_entity_poly.pdbx_strand_id
1 'polypeptide(L)' 'MSKQKKWQRTYLVLMIFFYCVFVPVTVLEWLSGDGGFPFTAIAVGLALPFMRKNHLAQLQKQ' A
#
# COMPACT_ATOMS: atom_id res chain seq x y z
N MET A 1 -15.33 17.79 -5.09
CA MET A 1 -15.05 16.56 -4.29
C MET A 1 -14.56 16.98 -2.92
N SER A 2 -15.19 16.48 -1.84
CA SER A 2 -14.67 16.68 -0.49
C SER A 2 -13.23 16.18 -0.39
N LYS A 3 -12.40 16.84 0.43
CA LYS A 3 -10.98 16.52 0.62
C LYS A 3 -10.77 15.03 0.92
N GLN A 4 -11.68 14.43 1.70
CA GLN A 4 -11.76 13.00 2.00
C GLN A 4 -11.89 12.11 0.75
N LYS A 5 -12.79 12.44 -0.19
CA LYS A 5 -12.99 11.64 -1.43
C LYS A 5 -11.75 11.66 -2.33
N LYS A 6 -11.00 12.77 -2.37
CA LYS A 6 -9.72 12.85 -3.11
C LYS A 6 -8.69 11.90 -2.50
N TRP A 7 -8.50 11.93 -1.17
CA TRP A 7 -7.56 11.05 -0.47
C TRP A 7 -7.93 9.58 -0.56
N GLN A 8 -9.22 9.23 -0.50
CA GLN A 8 -9.68 7.87 -0.73
C GLN A 8 -9.27 7.35 -2.11
N ARG A 9 -9.38 8.18 -3.16
CA ARG A 9 -8.98 7.81 -4.51
C ARG A 9 -7.46 7.67 -4.65
N THR A 10 -6.69 8.57 -4.03
CA THR A 10 -5.22 8.44 -3.98
C THR A 10 -4.80 7.14 -3.31
N TYR A 11 -5.38 6.80 -2.14
CA TYR A 11 -5.09 5.53 -1.46
C TYR A 11 -5.47 4.32 -2.29
N LEU A 12 -6.57 4.39 -3.06
CA LEU A 12 -6.98 3.29 -3.92
C LEU A 12 -5.94 3.04 -5.02
N VAL A 13 -5.48 4.10 -5.70
CA VAL A 13 -4.41 4.00 -6.71
C VAL A 13 -3.12 3.46 -6.09
N LEU A 14 -2.73 3.95 -4.91
CA LEU A 14 -1.54 3.50 -4.19
C LEU A 14 -1.66 2.03 -3.80
N MET A 15 -2.81 1.59 -3.30
CA MET A 15 -3.08 0.19 -2.99
C MET A 15 -2.94 -0.69 -4.24
N ILE A 16 -3.55 -0.31 -5.36
CA ILE A 16 -3.42 -1.08 -6.61
C ILE A 16 -1.95 -1.20 -7.01
N PHE A 17 -1.19 -0.11 -7.02
CA PHE A 17 0.22 -0.16 -7.38
C PHE A 17 1.01 -1.10 -6.45
N PHE A 18 0.85 -0.97 -5.14
CA PHE A 18 1.61 -1.79 -4.21
C PHE A 18 1.19 -3.26 -4.21
N TYR A 19 -0.10 -3.57 -4.27
CA TYR A 19 -0.59 -4.95 -4.20
C TYR A 19 -0.58 -5.67 -5.55
N CYS A 20 -0.77 -4.97 -6.67
CA CYS A 20 -0.83 -5.60 -8.00
C CYS A 20 0.50 -5.53 -8.76
N VAL A 21 1.40 -4.62 -8.40
CA VAL A 21 2.69 -4.47 -9.09
C VAL A 21 3.84 -4.75 -8.15
N PHE A 22 4.01 -3.95 -7.09
CA PHE A 22 5.17 -4.07 -6.21
C PHE A 22 5.27 -5.44 -5.55
N VAL A 23 4.26 -5.85 -4.79
CA VAL A 23 4.26 -7.14 -4.06
C VAL A 23 4.47 -8.33 -5.01
N PRO A 24 3.75 -8.45 -6.14
CA PRO A 24 3.99 -9.53 -7.10
C PRO A 24 5.40 -9.53 -7.67
N VAL A 25 5.95 -8.37 -8.04
CA VAL A 25 7.33 -8.27 -8.55
C VAL A 25 8.33 -8.71 -7.49
N THR A 26 8.22 -8.22 -6.25
CA THR A 26 9.16 -8.60 -5.18
C THR A 26 9.06 -10.08 -4.83
N VAL A 27 7.86 -10.66 -4.88
CA VAL A 27 7.66 -12.10 -4.67
C VAL A 27 8.23 -12.91 -5.84
N LEU A 28 8.05 -12.47 -7.08
CA LEU A 28 8.62 -13.13 -8.25
C LEU A 28 10.15 -13.07 -8.26
N GLU A 29 10.75 -11.95 -7.89
CA GLU A 29 12.21 -11.81 -7.74
C GLU A 29 12.73 -12.77 -6.66
N TRP A 30 12.03 -12.87 -5.52
CA TRP A 30 12.38 -13.82 -4.47
C TRP A 30 12.25 -15.27 -4.93
N LEU A 31 11.17 -15.63 -5.64
CA LEU A 31 10.95 -16.98 -6.15
C LEU A 31 11.90 -17.37 -7.29
N SER A 32 12.38 -16.39 -8.07
CA SER A 32 13.34 -16.62 -9.15
C SER A 32 14.77 -16.84 -8.65
N GLY A 33 15.02 -16.61 -7.36
CA GLY A 33 16.33 -16.79 -6.73
C GLY A 33 17.28 -15.61 -6.89
N ASP A 34 16.87 -14.56 -7.62
CA ASP A 34 17.65 -13.34 -7.84
C ASP A 34 17.49 -12.32 -6.69
N GLY A 35 16.49 -12.50 -5.83
CA GLY A 35 16.16 -11.60 -4.72
C GLY A 35 16.20 -12.25 -3.33
N GLY A 36 16.49 -11.44 -2.31
CA GLY A 36 16.35 -11.83 -0.90
C GLY A 36 14.89 -11.92 -0.43
N PHE A 37 14.66 -12.41 0.79
CA PHE A 37 13.31 -12.52 1.34
C PHE A 37 12.58 -11.16 1.36
N PRO A 38 11.31 -11.08 0.91
CA PRO A 38 10.65 -9.80 0.60
C PRO A 38 10.07 -9.11 1.84
N PHE A 39 10.91 -8.81 2.84
CA PHE A 39 10.50 -8.15 4.09
C PHE A 39 9.80 -6.80 3.84
N THR A 40 10.25 -6.05 2.83
CA THR A 40 9.69 -4.76 2.45
C THR A 40 8.26 -4.90 1.92
N ALA A 41 7.98 -5.92 1.11
CA ALA A 41 6.64 -6.22 0.59
C ALA A 41 5.66 -6.54 1.73
N ILE A 42 6.10 -7.31 2.73
CA ILE A 42 5.31 -7.64 3.92
C ILE A 42 5.06 -6.38 4.76
N ALA A 43 6.10 -5.62 5.05
CA ALA A 43 6.01 -4.40 5.85
C ALA A 43 5.06 -3.39 5.21
N VAL A 44 5.18 -3.15 3.90
CA VAL A 44 4.30 -2.24 3.17
C VAL A 44 2.87 -2.78 3.09
N GLY A 45 2.70 -4.09 2.86
CA GLY A 45 1.40 -4.76 2.82
C GLY A 45 0.61 -4.61 4.13
N LEU A 46 1.28 -4.49 5.27
CA LEU A 46 0.67 -4.25 6.58
C LEU A 46 0.55 -2.76 6.93
N ALA A 47 1.57 -1.96 6.60
CA ALA A 47 1.61 -0.54 6.95
C ALA A 47 0.57 0.27 6.16
N LEU A 48 0.43 0.01 4.86
CA LEU A 48 -0.46 0.75 3.97
C LEU A 48 -1.94 0.79 4.43
N PRO A 49 -2.58 -0.32 4.81
CA PRO A 49 -3.96 -0.30 5.30
C PRO A 49 -4.06 0.42 6.65
N PHE A 50 -3.05 0.33 7.51
CA PHE A 50 -3.03 1.00 8.80
C PHE A 50 -2.92 2.52 8.65
N MET A 51 -2.00 2.98 7.79
CA MET A 51 -1.84 4.40 7.44
C MET A 51 -3.12 4.96 6.81
N ARG A 52 -3.76 4.21 5.90
CA ARG A 52 -5.04 4.61 5.30
C ARG A 52 -6.11 4.81 6.37
N LYS A 53 -6.28 3.85 7.30
CA LYS A 53 -7.27 3.95 8.39
C LYS A 53 -7.00 5.18 9.27
N ASN A 54 -5.75 5.36 9.69
CA ASN A 54 -5.36 6.46 10.57
C ASN A 54 -5.55 7.83 9.90
N HIS A 55 -5.08 8.00 8.67
CA HIS A 55 -5.19 9.27 7.96
C HIS A 55 -6.65 9.62 7.64
N LEU A 56 -7.47 8.66 7.20
CA LEU A 56 -8.89 8.93 6.96
C LEU A 56 -9.65 9.29 8.26
N ALA A 57 -9.31 8.66 9.39
CA ALA A 57 -9.88 9.01 10.68
C ALA A 57 -9.45 10.42 11.16
N GLN A 58 -8.21 10.82 10.88
CA GLN A 58 -7.75 12.20 11.15
C GLN A 58 -8.51 13.22 10.30
N LEU A 59 -8.74 12.94 9.01
CA LEU A 59 -9.49 13.82 8.11
C LEU A 59 -10.98 13.93 8.46
N GLN A 60 -11.54 13.01 9.23
CA GLN A 60 -12.91 13.09 9.75
C GLN A 60 -13.01 13.92 11.04
N LYS A 61 -11.91 14.05 11.79
CA LYS A 61 -11.84 14.85 13.02
C LYS A 61 -11.48 16.32 12.77
N GLN A 62 -10.94 16.65 11.59
CA GLN A 62 -10.70 18.01 11.12
C GLN A 62 -11.93 18.58 10.40
#